data_AF-A0A5C0SNZ8-F1
#
_entry.id   AF-A0A5C0SNZ8-F1
#
_cell.length_a   1.000
_cell.length_b   1.000
_cell.length_c   1.000
_cell.angle_alpha   90.00
_cell.angle_beta   90.00
_cell.angle_gamma   90.00
#
_symmetry.space_group_name_H-M   'P 1'
#
loop_
_entity.id
_entity.type
_entity.pdbx_description
1 polymer ?
#
loop_
_entity_poly.entity_id
_entity_poly.type
_entity_poly.pdbx_seq_one_letter_code
_entity_poly.pdbx_strand_id
1 'polypeptide(L)'
;MNEVRDLLDKAIRELREEGLEPDILLVGPNFIEYAVEQLRECRFKIYKIDELGYDAVVADSSYLGQVKRASRRISVEPLLVENEMWEEIRKLEV
;
A
#
# COMPACT_ATOMS: atom_id res chain seq x y z
N MET A 1 -1.96 15.69 -0.87
CA MET A 1 -1.20 14.81 0.05
C MET A 1 -0.99 13.49 -0.66
N ASN A 2 0.22 12.93 -0.61
CA ASN A 2 0.62 11.73 -1.37
C ASN A 2 0.97 10.58 -0.41
N GLU A 3 0.25 10.46 0.70
CA GLU A 3 0.57 9.56 1.82
C GLU A 3 0.66 8.09 1.39
N VAL A 4 -0.21 7.67 0.46
CA VAL A 4 -0.15 6.33 -0.14
C VAL A 4 1.14 6.11 -0.93
N ARG A 5 1.59 7.13 -1.68
CA ARG A 5 2.87 7.09 -2.39
C ARG A 5 4.01 6.98 -1.38
N ASP A 6 3.99 7.75 -0.29
CA ASP A 6 5.04 7.68 0.73
C ASP A 6 5.10 6.30 1.40
N LEU A 7 3.94 5.67 1.68
CA LEU A 7 3.85 4.30 2.18
C LEU A 7 4.44 3.29 1.19
N LEU A 8 4.06 3.39 -0.09
CA LEU A 8 4.57 2.52 -1.16
C LEU A 8 6.09 2.68 -1.32
N ASP A 9 6.58 3.92 -1.44
CA ASP A 9 7.99 4.22 -1.66
C ASP A 9 8.84 3.75 -0.47
N LYS A 10 8.34 3.91 0.76
CA LYS A 10 8.98 3.38 1.96
C LYS A 10 9.08 1.85 1.92
N ALA A 11 7.99 1.15 1.63
CA ALA A 11 7.98 -0.31 1.56
C ALA A 11 8.91 -0.84 0.45
N ILE A 12 8.96 -0.17 -0.70
CA ILE A 12 9.86 -0.49 -1.81
C ILE A 12 11.32 -0.29 -1.38
N ARG A 13 11.63 0.84 -0.73
CA ARG A 13 12.99 1.14 -0.27
C ARG A 13 13.48 0.13 0.74
N GLU A 14 12.66 -0.25 1.73
CA GLU A 14 13.02 -1.24 2.74
C GLU A 14 13.38 -2.60 2.11
N LEU A 15 12.61 -3.05 1.09
CA LEU A 15 12.92 -4.29 0.38
C LEU A 15 14.24 -4.19 -0.40
N ARG A 16 14.48 -3.06 -1.06
CA ARG A 16 15.73 -2.82 -1.80
C ARG A 16 16.96 -2.74 -0.89
N GLU A 17 16.82 -2.15 0.28
CA GLU A 17 17.89 -2.12 1.30
C GLU A 17 18.23 -3.53 1.81
N GLU A 18 17.28 -4.47 1.78
CA GLU A 18 17.49 -5.88 2.06
C GLU A 18 18.02 -6.69 0.86
N GLY A 19 18.30 -6.03 -0.27
CA GLY A 19 18.85 -6.65 -1.48
C GLY A 19 17.82 -7.34 -2.37
N LEU A 20 16.52 -7.03 -2.20
CA LEU A 20 15.43 -7.57 -3.00
C LEU A 20 15.06 -6.61 -4.14
N GLU A 21 14.48 -7.15 -5.19
CA GLU A 21 14.01 -6.41 -6.36
C GLU A 21 12.48 -6.54 -6.48
N PRO A 22 11.71 -5.76 -5.71
CA PRO A 22 10.25 -5.83 -5.78
C PRO A 22 9.74 -5.45 -7.18
N ASP A 23 8.89 -6.29 -7.72
CA ASP A 23 8.40 -6.22 -9.10
C ASP A 23 6.87 -6.41 -9.21
N ILE A 24 6.22 -6.86 -8.13
CA ILE A 24 4.78 -7.07 -8.06
C ILE A 24 4.15 -6.33 -6.88
N LEU A 25 2.88 -6.00 -7.05
CA LEU A 25 2.03 -5.44 -6.01
C LEU A 25 0.72 -6.24 -5.97
N LEU A 26 0.43 -6.88 -4.85
CA LEU A 26 -0.85 -7.52 -4.58
C LEU A 26 -1.74 -6.50 -3.87
N VAL A 27 -2.92 -6.21 -4.37
CA VAL A 27 -3.76 -5.10 -3.86
C VAL A 27 -5.15 -5.58 -3.51
N GLY A 28 -5.65 -5.14 -2.35
CA GLY A 28 -7.04 -5.32 -1.97
C GLY A 28 -7.97 -4.35 -2.73
N PRO A 29 -9.26 -4.71 -2.88
CA PRO A 29 -10.24 -3.88 -3.59
C PRO A 29 -10.35 -2.47 -3.02
N ASN A 30 -10.41 -2.31 -1.70
CA ASN A 30 -10.56 -1.01 -1.06
C ASN A 30 -9.25 -0.20 -1.11
N PHE A 31 -8.10 -0.87 -1.10
CA PHE A 31 -6.82 -0.21 -1.35
C PHE A 31 -6.80 0.43 -2.74
N ILE A 32 -7.30 -0.26 -3.78
CA ILE A 32 -7.34 0.27 -5.15
C ILE A 32 -8.15 1.56 -5.22
N GLU A 33 -9.32 1.60 -4.57
CA GLU A 33 -10.20 2.77 -4.57
C GLU A 33 -9.48 4.02 -4.03
N TYR A 34 -8.66 3.85 -2.98
CA TYR A 34 -7.93 4.93 -2.34
C TYR A 34 -6.61 5.30 -3.05
N ALA A 35 -6.00 4.34 -3.75
CA ALA A 35 -4.68 4.46 -4.35
C ALA A 35 -4.67 4.58 -5.88
N VAL A 36 -5.83 4.79 -6.52
CA VAL A 36 -5.99 4.62 -7.98
C VAL A 36 -5.00 5.45 -8.81
N GLU A 37 -4.69 6.68 -8.38
CA GLU A 37 -3.76 7.56 -9.08
C GLU A 37 -2.31 7.04 -8.96
N GLN A 38 -1.91 6.65 -7.75
CA GLN A 38 -0.57 6.12 -7.47
C GLN A 38 -0.35 4.76 -8.16
N LEU A 39 -1.38 3.92 -8.21
CA LEU A 39 -1.33 2.63 -8.89
C LEU A 39 -1.16 2.76 -10.41
N ARG A 40 -1.75 3.79 -11.04
CA ARG A 40 -1.58 4.07 -12.48
C ARG A 40 -0.15 4.46 -12.85
N GLU A 41 0.56 5.09 -11.92
CA GLU A 41 1.96 5.51 -12.11
C GLU A 41 2.97 4.43 -11.65
N CYS A 42 2.49 3.36 -11.01
CA CYS A 42 3.32 2.28 -10.52
C CYS A 42 3.84 1.42 -11.68
N ARG A 43 5.14 1.11 -11.67
CA ARG A 43 5.78 0.26 -12.69
C ARG A 43 5.64 -1.24 -12.42
N PHE A 44 5.06 -1.62 -11.30
CA PHE A 44 4.95 -3.03 -10.90
C PHE A 44 3.76 -3.70 -11.56
N LYS A 45 3.82 -5.02 -11.68
CA LYS A 45 2.61 -5.78 -12.05
C LYS A 45 1.66 -5.79 -10.86
N ILE A 46 0.44 -5.31 -11.08
CA ILE A 46 -0.58 -5.20 -10.05
C ILE A 46 -1.55 -6.37 -10.18
N TYR A 47 -1.77 -7.10 -9.09
CA TYR A 47 -2.73 -8.18 -9.00
C TYR A 47 -3.75 -7.89 -7.91
N LYS A 48 -5.04 -7.93 -8.25
CA LYS A 48 -6.10 -7.78 -7.27
C LYS A 48 -6.27 -9.08 -6.48
N ILE A 49 -6.26 -8.97 -5.15
CA ILE A 49 -6.53 -10.07 -4.21
C ILE A 49 -7.66 -9.62 -3.29
N ASP A 50 -8.83 -10.24 -3.41
CA ASP A 50 -10.05 -9.76 -2.75
C ASP A 50 -9.95 -9.81 -1.21
N GLU A 51 -9.21 -10.77 -0.68
CA GLU A 51 -9.00 -10.98 0.76
C GLU A 51 -8.13 -9.90 1.43
N LEU A 52 -7.43 -9.07 0.65
CA LEU A 52 -6.58 -8.02 1.20
C LEU A 52 -7.33 -6.74 1.62
N GLY A 53 -8.58 -6.53 1.17
CA GLY A 53 -9.40 -5.39 1.59
C GLY A 53 -8.71 -4.02 1.42
N TYR A 54 -8.39 -3.36 2.54
CA TYR A 54 -7.69 -2.06 2.61
C TYR A 54 -6.16 -2.15 2.57
N ASP A 55 -5.62 -3.33 2.27
CA ASP A 55 -4.18 -3.55 2.25
C ASP A 55 -3.62 -3.81 0.86
N ALA A 56 -2.33 -3.60 0.73
CA ALA A 56 -1.53 -4.06 -0.39
C ALA A 56 -0.25 -4.73 0.10
N VAL A 57 0.34 -5.59 -0.73
CA VAL A 57 1.59 -6.28 -0.47
C VAL A 57 2.55 -6.00 -1.63
N VAL A 58 3.63 -5.28 -1.34
CA VAL A 58 4.78 -5.13 -2.24
C VAL A 58 5.63 -6.38 -2.11
N ALA A 59 5.98 -7.03 -3.21
CA ALA A 59 6.79 -8.25 -3.16
C ALA A 59 7.80 -8.35 -4.30
N ASP A 60 8.90 -9.07 -4.02
CA ASP A 60 9.79 -9.64 -5.01
C ASP A 60 9.28 -11.04 -5.37
N SER A 61 8.77 -11.19 -6.59
CA SER A 61 8.15 -12.41 -7.07
C SER A 61 9.12 -13.60 -7.16
N SER A 62 10.43 -13.33 -7.27
CA SER A 62 11.46 -14.39 -7.36
C SER A 62 11.67 -15.10 -6.02
N TYR A 63 11.44 -14.39 -4.92
CA TYR A 63 11.69 -14.88 -3.56
C TYR A 63 10.42 -15.03 -2.71
N LEU A 64 9.27 -14.58 -3.22
CA LEU A 64 7.99 -14.70 -2.51
C LEU A 64 7.69 -16.18 -2.17
N GLY A 65 7.40 -16.44 -0.90
CA GLY A 65 7.16 -17.80 -0.38
C GLY A 65 8.42 -18.63 -0.12
N GLN A 66 9.59 -18.20 -0.61
CA GLN A 66 10.87 -18.84 -0.36
C GLN A 66 11.63 -18.17 0.80
N VAL A 67 11.53 -16.84 0.91
CA VAL A 67 12.18 -16.04 1.95
C VAL A 67 11.13 -15.29 2.78
N LYS A 68 11.23 -15.39 4.11
CA LYS A 68 10.25 -14.81 5.07
C LYS A 68 10.02 -13.29 4.93
N ARG A 69 10.93 -12.56 4.27
CA ARG A 69 10.90 -11.09 4.15
C ARG A 69 10.84 -10.58 2.72
N ALA A 70 10.54 -11.45 1.75
CA ALA A 70 10.41 -11.10 0.33
C ALA A 70 9.22 -10.17 0.01
N SER A 71 8.52 -9.65 1.03
CA SER A 71 7.38 -8.77 0.88
C SER A 71 7.20 -7.79 2.04
N ARG A 72 6.43 -6.74 1.81
CA ARG A 72 5.96 -5.77 2.80
C ARG A 72 4.48 -5.52 2.59
N ARG A 73 3.69 -5.61 3.66
CA ARG A 73 2.28 -5.22 3.68
C ARG A 73 2.16 -3.75 4.07
N ILE A 74 1.34 -3.03 3.34
CA ILE A 74 0.96 -1.63 3.59
C ILE A 74 -0.56 -1.56 3.72
N SER A 75 -1.04 -0.67 4.59
CA SER A 75 -2.47 -0.47 4.84
C SER A 75 -2.83 0.99 4.62
N VAL A 76 -3.94 1.24 3.94
CA VAL A 76 -4.52 2.60 3.84
C VAL A 76 -5.62 2.85 4.87
N GLU A 77 -6.05 1.84 5.61
CA GLU A 77 -7.07 1.97 6.65
C GLU A 77 -6.76 3.08 7.69
N PRO A 78 -5.50 3.24 8.17
CA PRO A 78 -5.19 4.34 9.10
C PRO A 78 -5.42 5.74 8.52
N LEU A 79 -5.24 5.92 7.20
CA LEU A 79 -5.44 7.19 6.53
C LEU A 79 -6.93 7.55 6.42
N LEU A 80 -7.81 6.54 6.40
CA LEU A 80 -9.26 6.74 6.40
C LEU A 80 -9.75 7.21 7.76
N VAL A 81 -9.28 6.56 8.83
CA VAL A 81 -9.63 6.92 10.21
C VAL A 81 -9.20 8.35 10.54
N GLU A 82 -8.00 8.77 10.10
CA GLU A 82 -7.57 10.16 10.26
C GLU A 82 -8.50 11.14 9.55
N ASN A 83 -8.87 10.87 8.30
CA ASN A 83 -9.78 11.75 7.54
C ASN A 83 -11.17 11.86 8.18
N GLU A 84 -11.74 10.74 8.65
CA GLU A 84 -13.03 10.73 9.36
C GLU A 84 -12.96 11.56 10.66
N MET A 85 -11.90 11.39 11.44
CA MET A 85 -11.70 12.14 12.68
C MET A 85 -11.56 13.65 12.43
N TRP A 86 -10.85 14.05 11.37
CA TRP A 86 -10.75 15.45 10.95
C TRP A 86 -12.10 16.03 10.52
N GLU A 87 -12.94 15.25 9.84
CA GLU A 87 -14.31 15.67 9.51
C GLU A 87 -15.19 15.85 10.74
N GLU A 88 -15.07 14.99 11.74
CA GLU A 88 -15.79 15.12 13.01
C GLU A 88 -15.38 16.36 13.78
N ILE A 89 -14.08 16.67 13.87
CA ILE A 89 -13.58 17.90 14.50
C ILE A 89 -14.16 19.14 13.80
N ARG A 90 -14.16 19.18 12.46
CA ARG A 90 -14.76 20.29 11.70
C ARG A 90 -16.25 20.49 11.98
N LYS A 91 -16.99 19.41 12.28
CA LYS A 91 -18.42 19.47 12.63
C LYS A 91 -18.65 19.98 14.05
N LEU A 92 -17.64 19.90 14.92
CA LEU A 92 -17.70 20.34 16.32
C LEU A 92 -17.27 21.80 16.52
N GLU A 93 -16.62 22.43 15.55
CA GLU A 93 -16.26 23.87 15.56
C GLU A 93 -17.47 24.78 15.20
N VAL A 94 -18.57 24.63 15.94
CA VAL A 94 -19.73 25.56 15.92
C VAL A 94 -19.51 26.73 16.86
#